data_AF-A0AAU7QSB0-F1
#
_entry.id   AF-A0AAU7QSB0-F1
#
_cell.length_a   1.000
_cell.length_b   1.000
_cell.length_c   1.000
_cell.angle_alpha   90.00
_cell.angle_beta   90.00
_cell.angle_gamma   90.00
#
_symmetry.space_group_name_H-M   'P 1'
#
loop_
_entity.id
_entity.type
_entity.pdbx_description
1 polymer ?
#
loop_
_entity_poly.entity_id
_entity_poly.type
_entity_poly.pdbx_seq_one_letter_code
_entity_poly.pdbx_strand_id
1 'polypeptide(L)' 'MKNFEYNIKKKKNGYYYLMEIKIFSKYIFSLKKIIKNEENILRYLIIKLDKYAIKYLHSKRNINKY' A
#
# COMPACT_ATOMS: atom_id res chain seq x y z
N MET A 1 -15.42 -0.20 1.58
CA MET A 1 -15.32 -1.66 1.34
C MET A 1 -15.37 -1.88 -0.17
N LYS A 2 -14.49 -2.70 -0.73
CA LYS A 2 -14.48 -3.03 -2.18
C LYS A 2 -14.48 -4.54 -2.37
N ASN A 3 -15.09 -5.00 -3.46
CA ASN A 3 -15.12 -6.41 -3.83
C ASN A 3 -13.82 -6.77 -4.55
N PHE A 4 -13.34 -7.99 -4.33
CA PHE A 4 -12.19 -8.54 -5.03
C PHE A 4 -12.68 -9.20 -6.32
N GLU A 5 -11.88 -9.11 -7.38
CA GLU A 5 -12.19 -9.81 -8.65
C GLU A 5 -12.16 -11.34 -8.49
N TYR A 6 -11.34 -11.83 -7.55
CA TYR A 6 -11.26 -13.23 -7.18
C TYR A 6 -11.15 -13.39 -5.67
N ASN A 7 -11.54 -14.56 -5.18
CA ASN A 7 -11.54 -14.83 -3.75
C ASN A 7 -10.12 -14.96 -3.21
N ILE A 8 -9.82 -14.27 -2.11
CA ILE A 8 -8.54 -14.37 -1.39
C ILE A 8 -8.83 -14.96 -0.02
N LYS A 9 -8.22 -16.11 0.31
CA LYS A 9 -8.50 -16.84 1.56
C LYS A 9 -10.01 -17.01 1.83
N LYS A 10 -10.78 -17.39 0.80
CA LYS A 10 -12.26 -17.54 0.83
C LYS A 10 -13.05 -16.25 1.13
N LYS A 11 -12.42 -15.08 1.17
CA LYS A 11 -13.09 -13.77 1.30
C LYS A 11 -13.33 -13.15 -0.09
N LYS A 12 -14.52 -12.57 -0.28
CA LYS A 12 -14.97 -11.92 -1.54
C LYS A 12 -14.75 -10.39 -1.56
N ASN A 13 -14.53 -9.78 -0.41
CA ASN A 13 -14.40 -8.34 -0.25
C ASN A 13 -13.37 -7.98 0.82
N GLY A 14 -13.00 -6.71 0.86
CA GLY A 14 -12.12 -6.18 1.89
C GLY A 14 -11.93 -4.67 1.82
N TYR A 15 -10.99 -4.20 2.62
CA TYR A 15 -10.58 -2.80 2.67
C TYR A 15 -9.22 -2.64 2.00
N TYR A 16 -9.10 -1.58 1.20
CA TYR A 16 -7.85 -1.19 0.59
C TYR A 16 -7.35 0.06 1.29
N TYR A 17 -6.11 0.01 1.77
CA TYR A 17 -5.41 1.16 2.30
C TYR A 17 -4.25 1.48 1.36
N LEU A 18 -4.17 2.74 0.94
CA LEU A 18 -3.04 3.27 0.21
C LEU A 18 -2.34 4.27 1.10
N MET A 19 -1.08 4.02 1.41
CA MET A 19 -0.28 4.84 2.31
C MET A 19 1.06 5.17 1.63
N GLU A 20 1.52 6.40 1.83
CA GLU A 20 2.86 6.82 1.45
C GLU A 20 3.71 6.92 2.70
N ILE A 21 4.87 6.25 2.70
CA ILE A 21 5.74 6.17 3.86
C ILE A 21 7.14 6.63 3.44
N LYS A 22 7.67 7.60 4.18
CA LYS A 22 9.07 8.01 4.08
C LYS A 22 9.83 7.39 5.24
N ILE A 23 10.65 6.39 4.95
CA ILE A 23 11.41 5.65 5.97
C ILE A 23 12.80 5.31 5.43
N PHE A 24 13.77 5.17 6.34
CA PHE A 24 15.10 4.68 6.00
C PHE A 24 15.05 3.21 5.57
N SER A 25 15.87 2.84 4.58
CA SER A 25 15.91 1.49 4.02
C SER A 25 16.22 0.42 5.06
N LYS A 26 16.97 0.73 6.13
CA LYS A 26 17.28 -0.23 7.20
C LYS A 26 16.04 -0.81 7.91
N TYR A 27 14.93 -0.07 7.96
CA TYR A 27 13.72 -0.51 8.66
C TYR A 27 12.72 -1.29 7.76
N ILE A 28 12.99 -1.40 6.45
CA ILE A 28 12.06 -2.02 5.51
C ILE A 28 11.81 -3.50 5.82
N PHE A 29 12.85 -4.20 6.27
CA PHE A 29 12.75 -5.63 6.57
C PHE A 29 11.91 -5.89 7.82
N SER A 30 12.14 -5.12 8.89
CA SER A 30 11.33 -5.17 10.11
C SER A 30 9.86 -4.86 9.81
N LEU A 31 9.59 -3.85 8.98
CA LEU A 31 8.23 -3.51 8.57
C LEU A 31 7.55 -4.66 7.81
N LYS A 32 8.24 -5.26 6.82
CA LYS A 32 7.72 -6.42 6.09
C LYS A 32 7.42 -7.60 7.01
N LYS A 33 8.28 -7.84 8.01
CA LYS A 33 8.10 -8.91 9.00
C LYS A 33 6.84 -8.69 9.83
N ILE A 34 6.64 -7.49 10.36
CA ILE A 34 5.45 -7.13 11.13
C ILE A 34 4.19 -7.35 10.27
N ILE A 35 4.15 -6.77 9.07
CA ILE A 35 2.99 -6.90 8.17
C ILE A 35 2.70 -8.37 7.81
N LYS A 36 3.74 -9.20 7.62
CA LYS A 36 3.56 -10.62 7.32
C LYS A 36 3.00 -11.41 8.50
N ASN A 37 3.35 -11.03 9.73
CA ASN A 37 2.87 -11.67 10.95
C ASN A 37 1.43 -11.29 11.30
N GLU A 38 0.95 -10.14 10.81
CA GLU A 38 -0.42 -9.70 11.03
C GLU A 38 -1.43 -10.55 10.23
N GLU A 39 -2.30 -11.27 10.95
CA GLU A 39 -3.27 -12.20 10.35
C GLU A 39 -4.42 -11.49 9.62
N ASN A 40 -4.74 -10.28 10.06
CA ASN A 40 -5.81 -9.45 9.50
C ASN A 40 -5.48 -8.92 8.10
N ILE A 41 -4.20 -8.89 7.73
CA ILE A 41 -3.73 -8.43 6.42
C ILE A 41 -3.73 -9.59 5.44
N LEU A 42 -4.60 -9.53 4.44
CA LEU A 42 -4.70 -10.59 3.42
C LEU A 42 -3.56 -10.53 2.41
N ARG A 43 -3.20 -9.32 1.98
CA ARG A 43 -2.17 -9.05 0.98
C ARG A 43 -1.63 -7.64 1.20
N TYR A 44 -0.34 -7.46 0.98
CA TYR A 44 0.30 -6.16 0.94
C TYR A 44 1.22 -6.08 -0.27
N LEU A 45 1.45 -4.86 -0.75
CA LEU A 45 2.42 -4.58 -1.81
C LEU A 45 3.17 -3.32 -1.41
N ILE A 46 4.50 -3.42 -1.38
CA ILE A 46 5.38 -2.29 -1.08
C ILE A 46 6.22 -2.04 -2.32
N ILE A 47 6.09 -0.84 -2.88
CA ILE A 47 6.79 -0.41 -4.09
C ILE A 47 7.70 0.77 -3.70
N LYS A 48 8.94 0.74 -4.16
CA LYS A 48 9.83 1.90 -4.07
C LYS A 48 9.44 2.90 -5.16
N LEU A 49 9.26 4.16 -4.79
CA LEU A 49 8.90 5.20 -5.73
C LEU A 49 10.15 5.75 -6.44
N ASP A 50 10.11 5.77 -7.76
CA ASP A 50 11.11 6.43 -8.60
C ASP A 50 10.87 7.94 -8.71
N LYS A 51 11.86 8.68 -9.23
CA LYS A 51 11.80 10.14 -9.38
C LYS A 51 10.55 10.62 -10.13
N TYR A 52 10.15 9.91 -11.18
CA TYR A 52 8.97 10.25 -11.97
C TYR A 52 7.67 9.95 -11.24
N ALA A 53 7.61 8.83 -10.52
CA ALA A 53 6.44 8.47 -9.70
C ALA A 53 6.20 9.49 -8.59
N ILE A 54 7.26 9.98 -7.94
CA ILE A 54 7.17 11.04 -6.92
C ILE A 54 6.58 12.32 -7.53
N LYS A 55 7.08 12.77 -8.69
CA LYS A 55 6.54 13.96 -9.38
C LYS A 55 5.06 13.81 -9.71
N TYR A 56 4.66 12.65 -10.26
CA TYR A 56 3.26 12.37 -10.59
C TYR A 56 2.36 12.42 -9.35
N LEU A 57 2.80 11.85 -8.22
CA LEU A 57 2.04 11.88 -6.98
C LEU A 57 1.87 13.31 -6.45
N HIS A 58 2.91 14.14 -6.52
CA HIS A 58 2.82 15.56 -6.17
C HIS A 58 1.77 16.28 -7.02
N SER A 59 1.79 16.10 -8.35
CA SER A 59 0.79 16.71 -9.24
C SER A 59 -0.62 16.20 -8.96
N LYS A 60 -0.80 14.89 -8.79
CA LYS A 60 -2.10 14.26 -8.50
C LYS A 60 -2.72 14.78 -7.20
N ARG A 61 -1.90 15.02 -6.17
CA ARG A 61 -2.36 15.60 -4.89
C ARG A 61 -2.87 17.03 -5.04
N ASN A 62 -2.25 17.83 -5.91
CA ASN A 62 -2.65 19.23 -6.13
C ASN A 62 -3.96 19.33 -6.92
N ILE A 63 -4.24 18.39 -7.82
CA ILE A 63 -5.50 18.35 -8.58
C ILE A 63 -6.70 18.07 -7.66
N ASN A 64 -6.55 17.15 -6.71
CA ASN A 64 -7.61 16.77 -5.77
C ASN A 64 -7.78 17.76 -4.59
N LYS A 65 -7.14 18.93 -4.64
CA LYS A 65 -7.18 19.95 -3.59
C LYS A 65 -8.22 21.06 -3.84
N TYR A 66 -8.95 21.00 -4.94
CA TYR A 66 -10.04 21.89 -5.32
C TYR A 66 -11.35 21.11 -5.41
#